data_AF-A0A7Y8I2Q6-F1
#
_entry.id   AF-A0A7Y8I2Q6-F1
#
_cell.length_a   1.000
_cell.length_b   1.000
_cell.length_c   1.000
_cell.angle_alpha   90.00
_cell.angle_beta   90.00
_cell.angle_gamma   90.00
#
_symmetry.space_group_name_H-M   'P 1'
#
loop_
_entity.id
_entity.type
_entity.pdbx_description
1 polymer ?
#
loop_
_entity_poly.entity_id
_entity_poly.type
_entity_poly.pdbx_seq_one_letter_code
_entity_poly.pdbx_strand_id
1 'polypeptide(L)'
;MPIATRPVELRRMEARTLLALGEPCGVIVFDPASGEAAFRLRRDWDDFAGEEAPTLAALAQDLELKYSEMGPREFFSWIDSSLSASLAVDDMRPVAGRSVDTLAQALYRQTVHS
;
A
#
# COMPACT_ATOMS: atom_id res chain seq x y z
N MET A 1 -37.68 -12.15 -12.21
CA MET A 1 -36.61 -12.76 -11.39
C MET A 1 -35.86 -11.62 -10.70
N PRO A 2 -36.05 -11.35 -9.39
CA PRO A 2 -35.22 -10.38 -8.70
C PRO A 2 -33.84 -10.99 -8.46
N ILE A 3 -32.78 -10.30 -8.88
CA ILE A 3 -31.42 -10.65 -8.51
C ILE A 3 -31.30 -10.33 -7.02
N ALA A 4 -31.22 -11.35 -6.18
CA ALA A 4 -30.93 -11.16 -4.77
C ALA A 4 -29.52 -10.58 -4.65
N THR A 5 -29.40 -9.26 -4.50
CA THR A 5 -28.16 -8.61 -4.09
C THR A 5 -27.84 -9.09 -2.69
N ARG A 6 -26.90 -10.05 -2.57
CA ARG A 6 -26.32 -10.42 -1.29
C ARG A 6 -25.77 -9.15 -0.63
N PRO A 7 -26.00 -8.95 0.68
CA PRO A 7 -25.41 -7.83 1.39
C PRO A 7 -23.89 -7.91 1.22
N VAL A 8 -23.28 -6.82 0.78
CA VAL A 8 -21.84 -6.77 0.65
C VAL A 8 -21.27 -6.63 2.06
N GLU A 9 -20.62 -7.68 2.53
CA GLU A 9 -19.94 -7.68 3.81
C GLU A 9 -18.67 -6.83 3.73
N LEU A 10 -18.63 -5.74 4.49
CA LEU A 10 -17.44 -4.92 4.64
C LEU A 10 -16.53 -5.60 5.65
N ARG A 11 -15.30 -5.89 5.24
CA ARG A 11 -14.26 -6.44 6.10
C ARG A 11 -13.45 -5.31 6.72
N ARG A 12 -13.06 -5.49 7.97
CA ARG A 12 -12.12 -4.60 8.65
C ARG A 12 -10.72 -4.93 8.14
N MET A 13 -10.09 -3.94 7.54
CA MET A 13 -8.76 -4.00 6.96
C MET A 13 -7.89 -2.93 7.63
N GLU A 14 -6.59 -3.03 7.41
CA GLU A 14 -5.59 -2.09 7.92
C GLU A 14 -4.93 -1.41 6.73
N ALA A 15 -4.83 -0.08 6.77
CA ALA A 15 -4.19 0.69 5.72
C ALA A 15 -3.00 1.48 6.27
N ARG A 16 -2.00 1.67 5.43
CA ARG A 16 -0.84 2.52 5.69
C ARG A 16 -0.50 3.36 4.48
N THR A 17 0.04 4.54 4.72
CA THR A 17 0.59 5.42 3.69
C THR A 17 2.10 5.30 3.71
N LEU A 18 2.72 5.19 2.54
CA LEU A 18 4.16 5.29 2.36
C LEU A 18 4.50 6.73 2.03
N LEU A 19 5.54 7.24 2.67
CA LEU A 19 6.05 8.58 2.46
C LEU A 19 7.46 8.49 1.89
N ALA A 20 7.73 9.24 0.83
CA ALA A 20 9.06 9.51 0.33
C ALA A 20 9.26 11.02 0.35
N LEU A 21 10.43 11.50 0.79
CA LEU A 21 10.72 12.93 0.91
C LEU A 21 9.70 13.71 1.78
N GLY A 22 8.99 13.02 2.68
CA GLY A 22 7.92 13.60 3.52
C GLY A 22 6.55 13.69 2.84
N GLU A 23 6.41 13.23 1.60
CA GLU A 23 5.17 13.27 0.84
C GLU A 23 4.64 11.88 0.52
N PRO A 24 3.30 11.70 0.42
CA PRO A 24 2.74 10.40 0.10
C PRO A 24 3.15 9.88 -1.28
N CYS A 25 3.78 8.72 -1.28
CA CYS A 25 4.27 8.05 -2.49
C CYS A 25 3.60 6.69 -2.74
N GLY A 26 2.75 6.23 -1.81
CA GLY A 26 1.98 5.01 -1.99
C GLY A 26 1.12 4.62 -0.80
N VAL A 27 0.45 3.49 -0.94
CA VAL A 27 -0.43 2.93 0.08
C VAL A 27 -0.32 1.42 0.13
N ILE A 28 -0.55 0.87 1.32
CA ILE A 28 -0.66 -0.56 1.56
C ILE A 28 -1.96 -0.84 2.28
N VAL A 29 -2.64 -1.91 1.90
CA VAL A 29 -3.84 -2.41 2.55
C VAL A 29 -3.67 -3.89 2.86
N PHE A 30 -3.96 -4.27 4.09
CA PHE A 30 -3.94 -5.65 4.57
C PHE A 30 -5.30 -6.04 5.14
N ASP A 31 -5.77 -7.24 4.80
CA ASP A 31 -6.93 -7.86 5.42
C ASP A 31 -6.46 -8.96 6.39
N PRO A 32 -6.46 -8.71 7.71
CA PRO A 32 -6.03 -9.71 8.68
C PRO A 32 -6.92 -10.95 8.73
N ALA A 33 -8.17 -10.87 8.24
CA ALA A 33 -9.09 -12.01 8.26
C ALA A 33 -8.79 -13.01 7.15
N SER A 34 -8.38 -12.53 5.96
CA SER A 34 -8.04 -13.39 4.82
C SER A 34 -6.54 -13.61 4.63
N GLY A 35 -5.71 -12.75 5.22
CA GLY A 35 -4.27 -12.72 4.98
C GLY A 35 -3.89 -12.09 3.63
N GLU A 36 -4.85 -11.51 2.90
CA GLU A 36 -4.60 -10.82 1.63
C GLU A 36 -4.02 -9.42 1.88
N ALA A 37 -3.18 -8.95 0.98
CA ALA A 37 -2.77 -7.55 0.92
C ALA A 37 -2.75 -7.02 -0.51
N ALA A 38 -2.83 -5.71 -0.62
CA ALA A 38 -2.57 -5.00 -1.85
C ALA A 38 -1.69 -3.79 -1.57
N PHE A 39 -0.81 -3.53 -2.52
CA PHE A 39 0.20 -2.49 -2.44
C PHE A 39 0.16 -1.65 -3.72
N ARG A 40 0.28 -0.33 -3.57
CA ARG A 40 0.34 0.61 -4.70
C ARG A 40 1.35 1.71 -4.41
N LEU A 41 2.35 1.81 -5.25
CA LEU A 41 3.29 2.92 -5.27
C LEU A 41 3.09 3.77 -6.52
N ARG A 42 3.56 5.01 -6.40
CA ARG A 42 3.76 5.86 -7.56
C ARG A 42 4.81 5.29 -8.50
N ARG A 43 4.78 5.74 -9.75
CA ARG A 43 5.66 5.25 -10.83
C ARG A 43 6.39 6.36 -11.57
N ASP A 44 5.87 7.57 -11.44
CA ASP A 44 6.37 8.86 -11.91
C ASP A 44 7.47 9.40 -10.97
N TRP A 45 8.46 8.56 -10.64
CA TRP A 45 9.53 8.92 -9.71
C TRP A 45 10.41 10.05 -10.26
N ASP A 46 10.65 10.09 -11.57
CA ASP A 46 11.44 11.13 -12.23
C ASP A 46 10.85 12.52 -12.00
N ASP A 47 9.54 12.67 -12.14
CA ASP A 47 8.84 13.94 -11.94
C ASP A 47 8.71 14.29 -10.45
N PHE A 48 8.61 13.28 -9.58
CA PHE A 48 8.43 13.48 -8.15
C PHE A 48 9.69 13.89 -7.40
N ALA A 49 10.79 13.20 -7.68
CA ALA A 49 11.96 13.19 -6.80
C ALA A 49 13.22 13.74 -7.47
N GLY A 50 13.18 14.02 -8.77
CA GLY A 50 14.30 14.57 -9.53
C GLY A 50 15.56 13.72 -9.35
N GLU A 51 16.57 14.27 -8.66
CA GLU A 51 17.84 13.59 -8.42
C GLU A 51 17.70 12.30 -7.58
N GLU A 52 16.70 12.22 -6.70
CA GLU A 52 16.44 11.02 -5.87
C GLU A 52 15.60 9.96 -6.58
N ALA A 53 15.11 10.24 -7.79
CA ALA A 53 14.25 9.33 -8.55
C ALA A 53 14.85 7.93 -8.76
N PRO A 54 16.13 7.78 -9.17
CA PRO A 54 16.71 6.44 -9.37
C PRO A 54 16.76 5.62 -8.07
N THR A 55 17.06 6.28 -6.94
CA THR A 55 17.11 5.65 -5.62
C THR A 55 15.72 5.16 -5.20
N LEU A 56 14.71 6.03 -5.30
CA LEU A 56 13.34 5.67 -4.92
C LEU A 56 12.72 4.63 -5.85
N ALA A 57 13.01 4.69 -7.16
CA ALA A 57 12.56 3.68 -8.10
C ALA A 57 13.18 2.30 -7.83
N ALA A 58 14.45 2.24 -7.43
CA ALA A 58 15.11 1.00 -7.03
C ALA A 58 14.51 0.44 -5.72
N LEU A 59 14.27 1.30 -4.73
CA LEU A 59 13.62 0.91 -3.48
C LEU A 59 12.18 0.41 -3.71
N ALA A 60 11.43 1.06 -4.58
CA ALA A 60 10.07 0.64 -4.95
C ALA A 60 10.06 -0.77 -5.56
N GLN A 61 11.00 -1.05 -6.46
CA GLN A 61 11.15 -2.38 -7.07
C GLN A 61 11.56 -3.44 -6.04
N ASP A 62 12.50 -3.12 -5.14
CA ASP A 62 12.90 -4.03 -4.06
C ASP A 62 11.74 -4.34 -3.11
N LEU A 63 10.89 -3.36 -2.79
CA LEU A 63 9.69 -3.57 -1.99
C LEU A 63 8.68 -4.50 -2.66
N GLU A 64 8.41 -4.29 -3.96
CA GLU A 64 7.53 -5.18 -4.73
C GLU A 64 8.08 -6.61 -4.80
N LEU A 65 9.39 -6.76 -4.98
CA LEU A 65 10.05 -8.06 -4.99
C LEU A 65 9.93 -8.75 -3.63
N LYS A 66 10.28 -8.06 -2.53
CA LYS A 66 10.15 -8.60 -1.16
C LYS A 66 8.72 -8.99 -0.82
N TYR A 67 7.74 -8.20 -1.24
CA TYR A 67 6.34 -8.55 -1.07
C TYR A 67 6.00 -9.87 -1.78
N SER A 68 6.48 -10.04 -3.02
CA SER A 68 6.25 -11.27 -3.78
C SER A 68 6.97 -12.50 -3.20
N GLU A 69 8.14 -12.30 -2.58
CA GLU A 69 8.96 -13.37 -1.99
C GLU A 69 8.49 -13.80 -0.60
N MET A 70 8.20 -12.82 0.28
CA MET A 70 7.85 -13.07 1.68
C MET A 70 6.36 -13.41 1.85
N GLY A 71 5.52 -12.88 0.97
CA GLY A 71 4.07 -12.90 1.14
C GLY A 71 3.55 -11.82 2.09
N PRO A 72 2.22 -11.63 2.16
CA PRO A 72 1.59 -10.45 2.75
C PRO A 72 1.90 -10.26 4.24
N ARG A 73 1.84 -11.34 5.02
CA ARG A 73 1.92 -11.28 6.48
C ARG A 73 3.34 -10.97 6.95
N GLU A 74 4.30 -11.71 6.42
CA GLU A 74 5.72 -11.54 6.69
C GLU A 74 6.21 -10.18 6.20
N PHE A 75 5.77 -9.73 5.03
CA PHE A 75 6.11 -8.41 4.50
C PHE A 75 5.62 -7.27 5.40
N PHE A 76 4.38 -7.34 5.90
CA PHE A 76 3.87 -6.32 6.82
C PHE A 76 4.65 -6.27 8.13
N SER A 77 4.97 -7.43 8.72
CA SER A 77 5.79 -7.48 9.92
C SER A 77 7.21 -6.95 9.66
N TRP A 78 7.77 -7.20 8.47
CA TRP A 78 9.08 -6.69 8.09
C TRP A 78 9.06 -5.17 7.92
N ILE A 79 8.03 -4.63 7.27
CA ILE A 79 7.85 -3.19 7.06
C ILE A 79 7.91 -2.40 8.38
N ASP A 80 7.24 -2.89 9.41
CA ASP A 80 7.22 -2.25 10.74
C ASP A 80 8.59 -2.20 11.43
N SER A 81 9.52 -3.06 11.02
CA SER A 81 10.81 -3.24 11.69
C SER A 81 12.00 -2.70 10.89
N SER A 82 11.85 -2.53 9.56
CA SER A 82 12.98 -2.48 8.63
C SER A 82 12.90 -1.38 7.56
N LEU A 83 11.85 -0.56 7.52
CA LEU A 83 11.82 0.57 6.58
C LEU A 83 12.84 1.65 6.96
N SER A 84 13.57 2.11 5.96
CA SER A 84 14.72 3.00 6.09
C SER A 84 14.32 4.48 6.12
N ALA A 85 15.26 5.37 6.41
CA ALA A 85 15.04 6.83 6.44
C ALA A 85 14.52 7.43 5.11
N SER A 86 14.70 6.72 3.98
CA SER A 86 14.30 7.20 2.65
C SER A 86 12.83 6.92 2.31
N LEU A 87 12.22 5.91 2.94
CA LEU A 87 10.82 5.56 2.82
C LEU A 87 10.23 5.39 4.21
N ALA A 88 9.44 6.36 4.65
CA ALA A 88 8.73 6.27 5.91
C ALA A 88 7.37 5.62 5.71
N VAL A 89 6.86 5.00 6.77
CA VAL A 89 5.49 4.50 6.83
C VAL A 89 4.74 5.28 7.88
N ASP A 90 3.60 5.82 7.48
CA ASP A 90 2.68 6.52 8.38
C ASP A 90 1.93 5.53 9.29
N ASP A 91 1.25 6.06 10.30
CA ASP A 91 0.55 5.27 11.30
C ASP A 91 -0.51 4.34 10.68
N MET A 92 -0.61 3.16 11.28
CA MET A 92 -1.60 2.17 10.89
C MET A 92 -3.01 2.67 11.19
N ARG A 93 -3.87 2.70 10.16
CA ARG A 93 -5.26 3.12 10.32
C ARG A 93 -6.26 2.01 9.96
N PRO A 94 -7.26 1.74 10.81
CA PRO A 94 -8.31 0.78 10.48
C PRO A 94 -9.22 1.36 9.41
N VAL A 95 -9.55 0.55 8.41
CA VAL A 95 -10.43 0.91 7.29
C VAL A 95 -11.41 -0.23 6.99
N ALA A 96 -12.55 0.09 6.40
CA ALA A 96 -13.55 -0.90 6.00
C ALA A 96 -13.57 -1.01 4.48
N GLY A 97 -13.48 -2.23 3.94
CA GLY A 97 -13.41 -2.46 2.51
C GLY A 97 -13.98 -3.80 2.08
N ARG A 98 -14.17 -3.96 0.76
CA ARG A 98 -14.66 -5.22 0.15
C ARG A 98 -13.51 -6.13 -0.27
N SER A 99 -12.44 -5.51 -0.77
CA SER A 99 -11.25 -6.14 -1.35
C SER A 99 -10.06 -5.23 -1.10
N VAL A 100 -8.91 -5.83 -0.79
CA VAL A 100 -7.65 -5.12 -0.58
C VAL A 100 -7.25 -4.32 -1.83
N ASP A 101 -7.37 -4.87 -3.03
CA ASP A 101 -7.03 -4.19 -4.29
C ASP A 101 -7.89 -2.96 -4.56
N THR A 102 -9.21 -3.10 -4.43
CA THR A 102 -10.12 -1.97 -4.70
C THR A 102 -9.91 -0.86 -3.68
N LEU A 103 -9.68 -1.22 -2.42
CA LEU A 103 -9.43 -0.25 -1.36
C LEU A 103 -8.06 0.42 -1.54
N ALA A 104 -7.00 -0.34 -1.83
CA ALA A 104 -5.68 0.20 -2.11
C ALA A 104 -5.71 1.17 -3.28
N GLN A 105 -6.40 0.82 -4.38
CA GLN A 105 -6.53 1.72 -5.53
C GLN A 105 -7.30 3.01 -5.19
N ALA A 106 -8.36 2.92 -4.39
CA ALA A 106 -9.14 4.08 -3.96
C ALA A 106 -8.33 5.00 -3.04
N LEU A 107 -7.64 4.42 -2.05
CA LEU A 107 -6.77 5.16 -1.14
C LEU A 107 -5.58 5.78 -1.87
N TYR A 108 -4.98 5.05 -2.81
CA TYR A 108 -3.89 5.57 -3.63
C TYR A 108 -4.29 6.86 -4.34
N ARG A 109 -5.47 6.88 -4.99
CA ARG A 109 -5.99 8.07 -5.69
C ARG A 109 -6.36 9.23 -4.77
N GLN A 110 -6.67 8.96 -3.50
CA GLN A 110 -7.02 9.99 -2.52
C GLN A 110 -5.79 10.61 -1.87
N THR A 111 -4.73 9.83 -1.75
CA THR A 111 -3.55 10.17 -0.94
C THR A 111 -2.38 10.60 -1.80
N VAL A 112 -2.09 9.87 -2.88
CA VAL A 112 -1.01 10.18 -3.81
C VAL A 112 -1.54 11.12 -4.87
N HIS A 113 -1.07 12.36 -4.82
CA HIS A 113 -1.39 13.37 -5.81
C HIS A 113 -0.36 13.26 -6.93
N SER A 114 -0.82 12.98 -8.14
CA SER A 114 -0.01 12.98 -9.37
C SER A 114 0.13 14.39 -9.91
#